data_AF-A0A8X6MZG9-F1
#
_entry.id   AF-A0A8X6MZG9-F1
#
_cell.length_a   1.000
_cell.length_b   1.000
_cell.length_c   1.000
_cell.angle_alpha   90.00
_cell.angle_beta   90.00
_cell.angle_gamma   90.00
#
_symmetry.space_group_name_H-M   'P 1'
#
loop_
_entity.id
_entity.type
_entity.pdbx_description
1 polymer ?
#
loop_
_entity_poly.entity_id
_entity_poly.type
_entity_poly.pdbx_seq_one_letter_code
_entity_poly.pdbx_strand_id
1 'polypeptide(L)'
;MLKRVIEKFRHTGSIGDAKHTDCPKASRSNITTKVVRENVGGSPGTSIRRRGQELQISRISLQQLLTEDLRLQAYNIQFTQELKPNAHAPRRAR
;
A
#
# COMPACT_ATOMS: atom_id res chain seq x y z
N MET A 1 23.53 -29.48 19.53
CA MET A 1 22.30 -29.57 18.73
C MET A 1 21.10 -30.07 19.56
N LEU A 2 21.17 -31.26 20.18
CA LEU A 2 20.09 -31.83 21.02
C LEU A 2 19.64 -30.95 22.21
N LYS A 3 20.57 -30.31 22.93
CA LYS A 3 20.23 -29.44 24.09
C LYS A 3 19.29 -28.29 23.71
N ARG A 4 19.55 -27.61 22.58
CA ARG A 4 18.69 -26.52 22.07
C ARG A 4 17.29 -27.00 21.71
N VAL A 5 17.17 -28.20 21.15
CA VAL A 5 15.86 -28.78 20.78
C VAL A 5 15.06 -29.11 22.03
N ILE A 6 15.71 -29.70 23.05
CA ILE A 6 15.06 -30.03 24.32
C ILE A 6 14.63 -28.76 25.06
N GLU A 7 15.46 -27.72 25.12
CA GLU A 7 15.09 -26.43 25.73
C GLU A 7 13.94 -25.74 24.98
N LYS A 8 13.98 -25.72 23.64
CA LYS A 8 12.89 -25.17 22.81
C LYS A 8 11.57 -25.92 23.05
N PHE A 9 11.61 -27.24 23.15
CA PHE A 9 10.44 -28.06 23.47
C PHE A 9 9.92 -27.80 24.89
N ARG A 10 10.79 -27.65 25.89
CA ARG A 10 10.38 -27.35 27.27
C ARG A 10 9.71 -25.98 27.42
N HIS A 11 10.18 -24.97 26.69
CA HIS A 11 9.62 -23.62 26.77
C HIS A 11 8.36 -23.44 25.92
N THR A 12 8.34 -23.96 24.69
CA THR A 12 7.28 -23.67 23.70
C THR A 12 6.31 -24.84 23.51
N GLY A 13 6.66 -26.05 23.98
CA GLY A 13 5.89 -27.28 23.74
C GLY A 13 5.95 -27.77 22.29
N SER A 14 6.78 -27.15 21.44
CA SER A 14 6.88 -27.43 20.01
C SER A 14 8.32 -27.41 19.55
N ILE A 15 8.67 -28.37 18.70
CA ILE A 15 9.97 -28.46 18.04
C ILE A 15 9.97 -27.65 16.73
N GLY A 16 8.78 -27.33 16.19
CA GLY A 16 8.62 -26.61 14.93
C GLY A 16 9.27 -25.23 14.96
N ASP A 17 9.85 -24.82 13.83
CA ASP A 17 10.41 -23.49 13.70
C ASP A 17 9.32 -22.43 13.80
N ALA A 18 9.64 -21.34 14.49
CA ALA A 18 8.75 -20.20 14.54
C ALA A 18 8.53 -19.71 13.11
N LYS A 19 7.29 -19.34 12.78
CA LYS A 19 7.01 -18.73 11.50
C LYS A 19 7.92 -17.51 11.36
N HIS A 20 8.68 -17.48 10.28
CA HIS A 20 9.54 -16.34 9.97
C HIS A 20 8.62 -15.11 9.87
N THR A 21 8.78 -14.16 10.79
CA THR A 21 8.14 -12.85 10.65
C THR A 21 8.85 -12.15 9.50
N ASP A 22 8.22 -12.14 8.33
CA ASP A 22 8.71 -11.36 7.21
C ASP A 22 8.94 -9.92 7.66
N CYS A 23 10.10 -9.37 7.27
CA CYS A 23 10.44 -7.99 7.57
C CYS A 23 9.34 -7.08 7.00
N PRO A 24 8.58 -6.37 7.85
CA PRO A 24 7.53 -5.49 7.36
C PRO A 24 8.19 -4.40 6.51
N LYS A 25 7.85 -4.34 5.22
CA LYS A 25 8.38 -3.32 4.32
C LYS A 25 8.06 -1.95 4.90
N ALA A 26 9.09 -1.14 5.15
CA ALA A 26 8.97 0.18 5.78
C ALA A 26 7.95 1.11 5.09
N SER A 27 7.71 0.92 3.78
CA SER A 27 6.69 1.67 3.03
C SER A 27 5.26 1.42 3.52
N ARG A 28 4.98 0.29 4.18
CA ARG A 28 3.65 -0.11 4.68
C ARG A 28 3.43 0.19 6.17
N SER A 29 4.22 1.09 6.75
CA SER A 29 3.94 1.55 8.11
C SER A 29 2.49 2.06 8.18
N ASN A 30 1.77 1.77 9.28
CA ASN A 30 0.38 2.21 9.46
C ASN A 30 0.22 3.74 9.35
N ILE A 31 1.31 4.48 9.56
CA ILE A 31 1.39 5.94 9.41
C ILE A 31 1.26 6.33 7.93
N THR A 32 1.90 5.61 7.01
CA THR A 32 1.82 5.86 5.56
C THR A 32 0.39 5.66 5.03
N THR A 33 -0.32 4.65 5.52
CA THR A 33 -1.66 4.28 5.01
C THR A 33 -2.72 5.35 5.28
N LYS A 34 -2.69 5.98 6.46
CA LYS A 34 -3.62 7.07 6.81
C LYS A 34 -3.41 8.29 5.92
N VAL A 35 -2.15 8.71 5.76
CA VAL A 35 -1.78 9.87 4.92
C VAL A 35 -2.21 9.66 3.47
N VAL A 36 -1.99 8.46 2.92
CA VAL A 36 -2.42 8.15 1.54
C VAL A 36 -3.94 8.15 1.43
N ARG A 37 -4.67 7.63 2.42
CA ARG A 37 -6.15 7.65 2.42
C ARG A 37 -6.71 9.07 2.41
N GLU A 38 -6.20 9.95 3.27
CA GLU A 38 -6.63 11.36 3.33
C GLU A 38 -6.32 12.10 2.03
N ASN A 39 -5.11 11.89 1.48
CA ASN A 39 -4.70 12.50 0.22
C ASN A 39 -5.56 12.00 -0.96
N VAL A 40 -5.99 10.73 -0.96
CA VAL A 40 -6.91 10.17 -1.98
C VAL A 40 -8.29 10.80 -1.87
N GLY A 41 -8.83 10.93 -0.66
CA GLY A 41 -10.12 11.58 -0.44
C GLY A 41 -10.14 13.06 -0.84
N GLY A 42 -9.07 13.81 -0.52
CA GLY A 42 -8.97 15.23 -0.86
C GLY A 42 -8.66 15.52 -2.34
N SER A 43 -8.10 14.56 -3.07
CA SER A 43 -7.71 14.75 -4.48
C SER A 43 -7.81 13.46 -5.30
N PRO A 44 -9.02 13.02 -5.67
CA PRO A 44 -9.22 11.75 -6.39
C PRO A 44 -8.68 11.77 -7.84
N GLY A 45 -8.63 12.94 -8.47
CA GLY A 45 -8.08 13.12 -9.82
C GLY A 45 -6.55 13.06 -9.92
N THR A 46 -5.85 12.92 -8.79
CA THR A 46 -4.38 12.87 -8.77
C THR A 46 -3.88 11.51 -9.26
N SER A 47 -3.06 11.51 -10.32
CA SER A 47 -2.44 10.29 -10.84
C SER A 47 -1.51 9.66 -9.80
N ILE A 48 -1.40 8.34 -9.82
CA ILE A 48 -0.51 7.57 -8.91
C ILE A 48 0.93 8.11 -8.95
N ARG A 49 1.40 8.48 -10.15
CA ARG A 49 2.76 9.03 -10.33
C ARG A 49 2.92 10.39 -9.63
N ARG A 50 1.98 11.31 -9.84
CA ARG A 50 2.00 12.62 -9.17
C ARG A 50 1.89 12.47 -7.66
N ARG A 51 0.99 11.60 -7.20
CA ARG A 51 0.82 11.27 -5.77
C ARG A 51 2.10 10.75 -5.12
N GLY A 52 2.82 9.86 -5.83
CA GLY A 52 4.10 9.34 -5.34
C GLY A 52 5.17 10.42 -5.18
N GLN A 53 5.19 11.42 -6.06
CA GLN A 53 6.09 12.56 -5.93
C GLN A 53 5.71 13.45 -4.73
N GLU A 54 4.43 13.73 -4.53
CA GLU A 54 3.93 14.56 -3.42
C GLU A 54 4.18 13.92 -2.05
N LEU A 55 3.94 12.60 -1.95
CA LEU A 55 4.11 11.85 -0.70
C LEU A 55 5.52 11.29 -0.51
N GLN A 56 6.42 11.49 -1.49
CA GLN A 56 7.77 10.91 -1.52
C GLN A 56 7.78 9.37 -1.38
N ILE A 57 6.77 8.71 -1.95
CA ILE A 57 6.61 7.26 -1.96
C ILE A 57 6.88 6.75 -3.38
N SER A 58 7.61 5.64 -3.50
CA SER A 58 7.81 5.02 -4.81
C SER A 58 6.49 4.60 -5.44
N ARG A 59 6.38 4.73 -6.77
CA ARG A 59 5.16 4.40 -7.52
C ARG A 59 4.66 2.98 -7.21
N ILE A 60 5.56 2.01 -7.11
CA ILE A 60 5.23 0.59 -6.87
C ILE A 60 4.66 0.41 -5.46
N SER A 61 5.29 1.01 -4.45
CA SER A 61 4.80 0.96 -3.08
C SER A 61 3.42 1.62 -2.96
N LEU A 62 3.23 2.76 -3.62
CA LEU A 62 1.94 3.46 -3.62
C LEU A 62 0.86 2.64 -4.32
N GLN A 63 1.18 1.99 -5.45
CA GLN A 63 0.25 1.09 -6.14
C GLN A 63 -0.16 -0.08 -5.23
N GLN A 64 0.80 -0.74 -4.58
CA GLN A 64 0.51 -1.84 -3.64
C GLN A 64 -0.33 -1.37 -2.45
N LEU A 65 -0.05 -0.18 -1.92
CA LEU A 65 -0.81 0.36 -0.79
C LEU A 65 -2.25 0.73 -1.19
N LEU A 66 -2.46 1.20 -2.42
CA LEU A 66 -3.80 1.42 -2.95
C LEU A 66 -4.56 0.10 -3.16
N THR A 67 -3.92 -0.94 -3.73
CA THR A 67 -4.60 -2.19 -4.10
C THR A 67 -4.75 -3.17 -2.94
N GLU A 68 -3.72 -3.35 -2.12
CA GLU A 68 -3.68 -4.35 -1.04
C GLU A 68 -4.23 -3.76 0.27
N ASP A 69 -3.68 -2.62 0.70
CA ASP A 69 -3.96 -2.08 2.04
C ASP A 69 -5.27 -1.30 2.07
N LEU A 70 -5.49 -0.43 1.07
CA LEU A 70 -6.70 0.39 0.96
C LEU A 70 -7.81 -0.28 0.15
N ARG A 71 -7.50 -1.35 -0.60
CA ARG A 71 -8.44 -2.10 -1.46
C ARG A 71 -9.24 -1.19 -2.41
N LEU A 72 -8.62 -0.09 -2.85
CA LEU A 72 -9.19 0.85 -3.80
C LEU A 72 -8.95 0.29 -5.21
N GLN A 73 -9.95 -0.45 -5.71
CA GLN A 73 -9.95 -0.92 -7.09
C GLN A 73 -9.99 0.27 -8.06
N ALA A 74 -9.42 0.09 -9.26
CA ALA A 74 -9.29 1.14 -10.27
C ALA A 74 -10.62 1.86 -10.57
N TYR A 75 -11.74 1.14 -10.53
CA TYR A 75 -13.07 1.70 -10.77
C TYR A 75 -13.52 2.69 -9.67
N ASN A 76 -13.12 2.49 -8.41
CA ASN A 76 -13.45 3.41 -7.30
C ASN A 76 -12.68 4.74 -7.41
N ILE A 77 -11.47 4.69 -7.96
CA ILE A 77 -10.66 5.88 -8.24
C ILE A 77 -11.23 6.65 -9.44
N GLN A 78 -11.84 5.96 -10.40
CA GLN A 78 -12.57 6.57 -11.51
C GLN A 78 -13.94 7.12 -11.09
N PHE A 79 -14.69 6.44 -10.22
CA PHE A 79 -16.02 6.89 -9.76
C PHE A 79 -15.95 8.17 -8.90
N THR A 80 -14.86 8.36 -8.16
CA THR A 80 -14.57 9.62 -7.44
C THR A 80 -14.15 10.77 -8.36
N GLN A 81 -13.84 10.49 -9.63
CA GLN A 81 -13.72 11.49 -10.68
C GLN A 81 -15.11 11.63 -11.32
N GLU A 82 -15.91 12.58 -10.85
CA GLU A 82 -17.14 12.97 -11.55
C GLU A 82 -16.83 13.09 -13.05
N LEU A 83 -17.54 12.35 -13.90
CA LEU A 83 -17.44 12.43 -15.36
C LEU A 83 -17.98 13.80 -15.79
N LYS A 84 -17.17 14.84 -15.61
CA LYS A 84 -17.51 16.18 -16.11
C LYS A 84 -17.53 16.09 -17.63
N PRO A 85 -18.58 16.61 -18.30
CA PRO A 85 -18.72 16.52 -19.76
C PRO A 85 -17.53 17.14 -20.52
N ASN A 86 -16.76 18.01 -19.87
CA ASN A 86 -15.54 18.65 -20.40
C ASN A 86 -14.25 17.83 -20.28
N ALA A 87 -14.27 16.60 -19.74
CA ALA A 87 -13.06 15.81 -19.54
C ALA A 87 -12.38 15.39 -20.86
N HIS A 88 -13.10 15.42 -21.98
CA HIS A 88 -12.61 15.02 -23.31
C HIS A 88 -12.03 16.18 -24.15
N ALA A 89 -11.86 17.38 -23.57
CA ALA A 89 -11.22 18.47 -24.30
C ALA A 89 -9.83 18.03 -24.78
N PRO A 90 -9.50 18.19 -26.08
CA PRO A 90 -8.23 17.73 -26.62
C PRO A 90 -7.09 18.40 -25.87
N ARG A 91 -6.19 17.60 -25.28
CA ARG A 91 -4.95 18.12 -24.72
C ARG A 91 -4.19 18.77 -25.87
N ARG A 92 -3.94 20.08 -25.73
CA ARG A 92 -3.30 20.97 -26.72
C ARG A 92 -2.33 20.21 -27.63
N ALA A 93 -2.59 20.28 -28.93
CA ALA A 93 -1.62 19.89 -29.95
C ALA A 93 -0.31 20.67 -29.70
N ARG A 94 0.80 19.94 -29.69
CA ARG A 94 2.14 20.54 -29.73
C ARG A 94 2.43 21.04 -31.13
#